data_AF-C2ETF0-F1
#
_entry.id   AF-C2ETF0-F1
#
_cell.length_a   1.000
_cell.length_b   1.000
_cell.length_c   1.000
_cell.angle_alpha   90.00
_cell.angle_beta   90.00
_cell.angle_gamma   90.00
#
_symmetry.space_group_name_H-M   'P 1'
#
loop_
_entity.id
_entity.type
_entity.pdbx_description
1 polymer ?
#
loop_
_entity_poly.entity_id
_entity_poly.type
_entity_poly.pdbx_seq_one_letter_code
_entity_poly.pdbx_strand_id
1 'polypeptide(L)' 'MLNKRRSTKMSAPVIAMQCNYAYLDKLFTSLKSLLYHNNGLKIYILNPDIPQEWFKNVNQ' A
#
# COMPACT_ATOMS: atom_id res chain seq x y z
N MET A 1 37.85 17.52 -6.07
CA MET A 1 36.81 16.94 -6.94
C MET A 1 35.77 16.26 -6.05
N LEU A 2 34.52 16.73 -6.09
CA LEU A 2 33.44 16.29 -5.19
C LEU A 2 33.04 14.83 -5.48
N ASN A 3 33.11 13.98 -4.46
CA ASN A 3 32.54 12.63 -4.47
C ASN A 3 31.02 12.74 -4.63
N LYS A 4 30.53 12.52 -5.85
CA LYS A 4 29.11 12.35 -6.14
C LYS A 4 28.68 10.99 -5.59
N ARG A 5 28.45 10.91 -4.27
CA ARG A 5 27.77 9.78 -3.64
C ARG A 5 26.45 9.61 -4.37
N ARG A 6 26.32 8.54 -5.17
CA ARG A 6 25.02 8.13 -5.69
C ARG A 6 24.16 7.86 -4.47
N SER A 7 23.22 8.76 -4.19
CA SER A 7 22.12 8.49 -3.29
C SER A 7 21.33 7.34 -3.94
N THR A 8 21.54 6.13 -3.46
CA THR A 8 20.65 5.02 -3.74
C THR A 8 19.31 5.42 -3.14
N LYS A 9 18.37 5.87 -3.97
CA LYS A 9 17.01 6.19 -3.55
C LYS A 9 16.44 4.90 -2.97
N MET A 10 16.36 4.80 -1.64
CA MET A 10 15.82 3.61 -0.99
C MET A 10 14.38 3.42 -1.48
N SER A 11 14.10 2.28 -2.12
CA SER A 11 12.74 1.97 -2.56
C SER A 11 11.89 1.66 -1.34
N ALA A 12 10.70 2.27 -1.29
CA ALA A 12 9.66 1.93 -0.32
C ALA A 12 9.43 0.41 -0.29
N PRO A 13 9.34 -0.23 0.89
CA PRO A 13 8.92 -1.62 0.98
C PRO A 13 7.54 -1.81 0.33
N VAL A 14 7.37 -2.93 -0.38
CA VAL A 14 6.18 -3.20 -1.19
C VAL A 14 5.41 -4.36 -0.60
N ILE A 15 4.09 -4.21 -0.45
CA ILE A 15 3.17 -5.28 -0.04
C ILE A 15 2.09 -5.41 -1.11
N ALA A 16 1.83 -6.64 -1.55
CA ALA A 16 0.69 -6.96 -2.42
C ALA A 16 -0.27 -7.90 -1.68
N MET A 17 -1.56 -7.60 -1.75
CA MET A 17 -2.64 -8.39 -1.15
C MET A 17 -3.70 -8.70 -2.21
N GLN A 18 -4.36 -9.85 -2.11
CA GLN A 18 -5.54 -10.17 -2.92
C GLN A 18 -6.78 -10.17 -2.01
N CYS A 19 -7.86 -9.52 -2.46
CA CYS A 19 -9.11 -9.46 -1.71
C CYS A 19 -10.30 -9.21 -2.65
N ASN A 20 -11.45 -9.82 -2.35
CA ASN A 20 -12.72 -9.49 -2.99
C ASN A 20 -13.58 -8.59 -2.07
N TYR A 21 -14.71 -8.11 -2.56
CA TYR A 21 -15.58 -7.19 -1.84
C TYR A 21 -16.16 -7.79 -0.54
N ALA A 22 -16.43 -9.10 -0.51
CA ALA A 22 -16.97 -9.77 0.68
C ALA A 22 -16.02 -9.74 1.90
N TYR A 23 -14.73 -9.47 1.69
CA TYR A 23 -13.71 -9.38 2.74
C TYR A 23 -13.18 -7.96 2.97
N LEU A 24 -13.84 -6.94 2.44
CA LEU A 24 -13.38 -5.55 2.47
C LEU A 24 -13.08 -5.05 3.89
N ASP A 25 -13.92 -5.39 4.88
CA ASP A 25 -13.71 -5.00 6.28
C ASP A 25 -12.47 -5.65 6.89
N LYS A 26 -12.18 -6.90 6.50
CA LYS A 26 -10.96 -7.61 6.95
C LYS A 26 -9.72 -7.00 6.30
N LEU A 27 -9.78 -6.71 5.00
CA LEU A 27 -8.73 -5.99 4.29
C LEU A 27 -8.43 -4.65 4.97
N PHE A 28 -9.47 -3.88 5.31
CA PHE A 28 -9.32 -2.58 5.94
C PHE A 28 -8.71 -2.66 7.34
N THR A 29 -9.10 -3.67 8.13
CA THR A 29 -8.49 -3.94 9.43
C THR A 29 -7.00 -4.25 9.30
N SER A 30 -6.62 -5.11 8.34
CA SER A 30 -5.21 -5.44 8.06
C SER A 30 -4.41 -4.26 7.55
N LEU A 31 -5.00 -3.41 6.69
CA LEU A 31 -4.37 -2.18 6.21
C LEU A 31 -4.07 -1.23 7.37
N LYS A 32 -5.03 -1.03 8.28
CA LYS A 32 -4.84 -0.16 9.45
C LYS A 32 -3.70 -0.64 10.33
N SER A 33 -3.63 -1.94 10.63
CA SER A 33 -2.55 -2.47 11.47
C SER A 33 -1.18 -2.36 10.78
N LEU A 34 -1.11 -2.66 9.47
CA LEU A 34 0.12 -2.49 8.69
C LEU A 34 0.61 -1.05 8.69
N LEU A 35 -0.27 -0.10 8.36
CA LEU A 35 0.06 1.32 8.25
C LEU A 35 0.31 1.97 9.62
N TYR A 36 -0.27 1.46 10.70
CA TYR A 36 -0.01 1.94 12.05
C TYR A 36 1.42 1.62 12.51
N HIS A 37 1.97 0.46 12.14
CA HIS A 37 3.30 0.02 12.57
C HIS A 37 4.42 0.29 11.55
N ASN A 38 4.08 0.64 10.31
CA ASN A 38 5.07 0.78 9.23
C ASN A 38 4.82 2.07 8.45
N ASN A 39 5.87 2.86 8.27
CA ASN A 39 5.84 4.06 7.45
C ASN A 39 6.44 3.80 6.07
N GLY A 40 5.92 4.52 5.05
CA GLY A 40 6.48 4.50 3.70
C GLY A 40 6.26 3.19 2.94
N LEU A 41 5.20 2.44 3.26
CA LEU A 41 4.82 1.25 2.51
C LEU A 41 4.17 1.62 1.17
N LYS A 42 4.46 0.83 0.13
CA LYS A 42 3.70 0.84 -1.12
C LYS A 42 2.80 -0.39 -1.18
N ILE A 43 1.50 -0.17 -1.14
CA ILE A 43 0.50 -1.25 -1.04
C ILE A 43 -0.24 -1.41 -2.37
N TYR A 44 -0.33 -2.65 -2.83
CA TYR A 44 -1.11 -3.05 -4.00
C TYR A 44 -2.22 -4.01 -3.57
N ILE A 45 -3.43 -3.80 -4.09
CA ILE A 45 -4.58 -4.68 -3.84
C ILE A 45 -5.02 -5.24 -5.19
N LEU A 46 -4.95 -6.56 -5.32
CA LEU A 46 -5.48 -7.32 -6.45
C LEU A 46 -6.92 -7.70 -6.12
N ASN A 47 -7.88 -7.11 -6.83
CA ASN A 47 -9.30 -7.32 -6.57
C ASN A 47 -10.08 -7.68 -7.83
N PRO A 48 -11.01 -8.66 -7.76
CA PRO A 48 -11.89 -8.96 -8.87
C PRO A 48 -13.12 -8.03 -8.94
N ASP A 49 -13.57 -7.48 -7.81
CA ASP A 49 -14.93 -6.92 -7.68
C ASP A 49 -15.07 -5.71 -6.71
N ILE A 50 -14.00 -5.22 -6.10
CA ILE A 50 -14.05 -4.01 -5.27
C ILE A 50 -14.31 -2.75 -6.14
N PRO A 51 -15.30 -1.90 -5.80
CA PRO A 51 -15.59 -0.68 -6.56
C PRO A 51 -14.43 0.31 -6.60
N GLN A 52 -14.21 0.96 -7.75
CA GLN A 52 -13.15 1.96 -7.91
C GLN A 52 -13.29 3.17 -6.98
N GLU A 53 -14.53 3.54 -6.62
CA GLU A 53 -14.79 4.65 -5.68
C GLU A 53 -14.20 4.39 -4.30
N TRP A 54 -14.19 3.13 -3.86
CA TRP A 54 -13.56 2.77 -2.61
C TRP A 54 -12.06 3.11 -2.63
N PHE A 55 -11.35 2.79 -3.72
CA PHE A 55 -9.94 3.14 -3.88
C PHE A 55 -9.71 4.65 -3.95
N LYS A 56 -10.63 5.40 -4.56
CA LYS A 56 -10.55 6.87 -4.58
C LYS A 56 -10.71 7.43 -3.16
N ASN A 57 -11.66 6.92 -2.38
CA ASN A 57 -11.90 7.38 -1.01
C ASN A 57 -10.75 7.04 -0.06
N VAL A 58 -10.08 5.90 -0.24
CA VAL A 58 -8.94 5.49 0.61
C VAL A 58 -7.62 6.19 0.24
N ASN A 59 -7.48 6.65 -1.01
CA ASN A 59 -6.27 7.34 -1.48
C ASN A 59 -6.42 8.88 -1.53
N GLN A 60 -7.49 9.43 -0.96
CA GLN A 60 -7.63 10.89 -0.72
C GLN A 60 -6.65 11.34 0.36
#